data_AF-A0A6G8PWY9-F1
#
_entry.id   AF-A0A6G8PWY9-F1
#
_cell.length_a   1.000
_cell.length_b   1.000
_cell.length_c   1.000
_cell.angle_alpha   90.00
_cell.angle_beta   90.00
_cell.angle_gamma   90.00
#
_symmetry.space_group_name_H-M   'P 1'
#
loop_
_entity.id
_entity.type
_entity.pdbx_description
1 polymer ?
#
loop_
_entity_poly.entity_id
_entity_poly.type
_entity_poly.pdbx_seq_one_letter_code
_entity_poly.pdbx_strand_id
1 'polypeptide(L)'
;MDSWDFINNTPTVVDTEGHGTHVAGIAAALTSNGTGIAGASPDGLLFNYKVCDDLGCADEDIIAAINEAVRLDAEVINLSLGGYGSSTVAQNAVDNAWRNNVVVVASAGNDAVSTPNYPAAYPNAIAVSATNTSNGDSNFSNFGSWVDVAAPGGQLGAPNSQRILSTLPVALGSYGHKNGTSMAAPFVSGIAANLASRGLPATEIRRRLEATATDLGAPGKDVLFGRGLVNAHAAATNDTAPGCGT
;
A
#
# COMPACT_ATOMS: atom_id res chain seq x y z
N MET A 1 16.13 -1.00 14.62
CA MET A 1 15.69 0.34 15.03
C MET A 1 14.30 0.51 14.48
N ASP A 2 13.34 0.90 15.31
CA ASP A 2 11.92 0.78 14.96
C ASP A 2 11.44 1.95 14.07
N SER A 3 12.22 3.03 13.94
CA SER A 3 11.92 4.19 13.09
C SER A 3 13.20 4.96 12.73
N TRP A 4 13.21 5.62 11.57
CA TRP A 4 14.33 6.46 11.10
C TRP A 4 13.86 7.57 10.15
N ASP A 5 14.41 8.77 10.29
CA ASP A 5 14.23 9.89 9.37
C ASP A 5 15.47 9.98 8.48
N PHE A 6 15.31 9.60 7.20
CA PHE A 6 16.39 9.58 6.22
C PHE A 6 16.76 11.00 5.75
N ILE A 7 15.82 11.94 5.80
CA ILE A 7 16.01 13.32 5.35
C ILE A 7 16.93 14.07 6.32
N ASN A 8 16.66 13.93 7.61
CA ASN A 8 17.41 14.60 8.67
C ASN A 8 18.48 13.70 9.31
N ASN A 9 18.60 12.45 8.85
CA ASN A 9 19.53 11.45 9.32
C ASN A 9 19.50 11.26 10.86
N THR A 10 18.30 10.98 11.39
CA THR A 10 18.04 10.90 12.84
C THR A 10 17.04 9.78 13.17
N PRO A 11 17.12 9.13 14.33
CA PRO A 11 16.10 8.15 14.76
C PRO A 11 14.76 8.81 15.13
N THR A 12 14.72 10.14 15.28
CA THR A 12 13.50 10.86 15.64
C THR A 12 12.63 11.09 14.41
N VAL A 13 11.59 10.28 14.26
CA VAL A 13 10.59 10.45 13.19
C VAL A 13 9.42 11.29 13.71
N VAL A 14 9.19 12.43 13.06
CA VAL A 14 8.03 13.29 13.33
C VAL A 14 7.19 13.42 12.06
N ASP A 15 5.92 13.05 12.18
CA ASP A 15 4.93 13.23 11.13
C ASP A 15 4.17 14.54 11.34
N THR A 16 4.55 15.57 10.60
CA THR A 16 3.93 16.90 10.65
C THR A 16 2.74 17.05 9.71
N GLU A 17 2.63 16.18 8.70
CA GLU A 17 1.57 16.19 7.67
C GLU A 17 0.41 15.23 7.99
N GLY A 18 0.69 14.21 8.82
CA GLY A 18 -0.24 13.17 9.21
C GLY A 18 -0.45 12.10 8.16
N HIS A 19 0.20 12.17 6.99
CA HIS A 19 0.05 11.16 5.93
C HIS A 19 0.61 9.81 6.37
N GLY A 20 1.83 9.77 6.88
CA GLY A 20 2.48 8.53 7.33
C GLY A 20 1.71 7.86 8.46
N THR A 21 1.24 8.63 9.44
CA THR A 21 0.42 8.13 10.55
C THR A 21 -0.94 7.60 10.08
N HIS A 22 -1.55 8.23 9.08
CA HIS A 22 -2.81 7.76 8.48
C HIS A 22 -2.63 6.43 7.75
N VAL A 23 -1.56 6.31 6.97
CA VAL A 23 -1.16 5.07 6.29
C VAL A 23 -0.87 3.96 7.30
N ALA A 24 -0.09 4.25 8.34
CA ALA A 24 0.26 3.29 9.40
C ALA A 24 -0.99 2.78 10.14
N GLY A 25 -1.97 3.65 10.41
CA GLY A 25 -3.23 3.25 11.03
C GLY A 25 -4.05 2.27 10.18
N ILE A 26 -4.11 2.50 8.87
CA ILE A 26 -4.82 1.58 7.95
C ILE A 26 -4.12 0.22 7.96
N ALA A 27 -2.79 0.21 7.94
CA ALA A 27 -2.02 -1.03 7.90
C ALA A 27 -2.13 -1.82 9.21
N ALA A 28 -1.96 -1.18 10.38
CA ALA A 28 -1.72 -1.90 11.64
C ALA A 28 -2.22 -1.17 12.91
N ALA A 29 -3.26 -0.32 12.83
CA ALA A 29 -3.88 0.18 14.06
C ALA A 29 -4.36 -0.99 14.94
N LEU A 30 -4.12 -0.86 16.25
CA LEU A 30 -4.61 -1.81 17.26
C LEU A 30 -6.12 -1.99 17.14
N THR A 31 -6.59 -3.22 17.23
CA THR A 31 -8.02 -3.56 17.19
C THR A 31 -8.54 -3.99 18.58
N SER A 32 -9.86 -4.08 18.73
CA SER A 32 -10.53 -4.60 19.94
C SER A 32 -10.21 -3.88 21.26
N ASN A 33 -9.76 -2.62 21.19
CA ASN A 33 -9.47 -1.76 22.35
C ASN A 33 -10.58 -0.75 22.66
N GLY A 34 -11.72 -0.84 21.97
CA GLY A 34 -12.87 0.06 22.14
C GLY A 34 -12.65 1.50 21.63
N THR A 35 -11.59 1.77 20.86
CA THR A 35 -11.22 3.12 20.42
C THR A 35 -10.91 3.15 18.93
N GLY A 36 -11.42 4.15 18.22
CA GLY A 36 -10.94 4.49 16.88
C GLY A 36 -11.27 3.47 15.80
N ILE A 37 -10.22 2.96 15.14
CA ILE A 37 -10.30 2.09 13.95
C ILE A 37 -9.61 0.74 14.20
N ALA A 38 -9.77 -0.20 13.28
CA ALA A 38 -9.00 -1.44 13.23
C ALA A 38 -8.10 -1.45 11.99
N GLY A 39 -6.80 -1.69 12.18
CA GLY A 39 -5.86 -1.88 11.08
C GLY A 39 -6.09 -3.21 10.36
N ALA A 40 -5.58 -3.30 9.14
CA ALA A 40 -5.65 -4.52 8.34
C ALA A 40 -4.82 -5.68 8.95
N SER A 41 -3.73 -5.38 9.66
CA SER A 41 -2.87 -6.32 10.41
C SER A 41 -2.61 -5.81 11.83
N PRO A 42 -3.55 -5.97 12.77
CA PRO A 42 -3.46 -5.38 14.11
C PRO A 42 -2.28 -5.86 14.96
N ASP A 43 -1.77 -7.08 14.70
CA ASP A 43 -0.60 -7.64 15.39
C ASP A 43 0.72 -7.34 14.65
N GLY A 44 0.66 -6.59 13.54
CA GLY A 44 1.82 -6.21 12.75
C GLY A 44 2.69 -5.18 13.48
N LEU A 45 4.00 -5.39 13.48
CA LEU A 45 4.97 -4.40 13.94
C LEU A 45 5.25 -3.39 12.82
N LEU A 46 5.37 -2.11 13.17
CA LEU A 46 5.61 -1.03 12.22
C LEU A 46 7.05 -0.52 12.33
N PHE A 47 7.72 -0.49 11.17
CA PHE A 47 8.91 0.34 10.97
C PHE A 47 8.51 1.63 10.27
N ASN A 48 8.74 2.79 10.91
CA ASN A 48 8.39 4.08 10.31
C ASN A 48 9.62 4.76 9.72
N TYR A 49 9.67 4.86 8.40
CA TYR A 49 10.74 5.55 7.68
C TYR A 49 10.25 6.82 7.01
N LYS A 50 10.80 7.97 7.42
CA LYS A 50 10.52 9.26 6.79
C LYS A 50 11.51 9.48 5.65
N VAL A 51 10.95 9.55 4.44
CA VAL A 51 11.68 9.71 3.16
C VAL A 51 11.11 10.83 2.29
N CYS A 52 10.07 11.53 2.79
CA CYS A 52 9.44 12.65 2.11
C CYS A 52 9.34 13.86 3.04
N ASP A 53 9.55 15.04 2.47
CA ASP A 53 9.30 16.35 3.09
C ASP A 53 8.42 17.21 2.15
N ASP A 54 8.34 18.50 2.45
CA ASP A 54 7.52 19.47 1.70
C ASP A 54 8.02 19.68 0.25
N LEU A 55 9.24 19.24 -0.07
CA LEU A 55 9.83 19.31 -1.41
C LEU A 55 9.60 18.03 -2.23
N GLY A 56 9.08 16.98 -1.60
CA GLY A 56 8.79 15.68 -2.21
C GLY A 56 9.57 14.54 -1.57
N CYS A 57 9.74 13.45 -2.31
CA CYS A 57 10.45 12.26 -1.86
C CYS A 57 11.65 12.03 -2.78
N ALA A 58 12.87 12.07 -2.24
CA ALA A 58 14.06 11.80 -3.04
C ALA A 58 14.25 10.29 -3.23
N ASP A 59 14.60 9.87 -4.46
CA ASP A 59 14.88 8.46 -4.77
C ASP A 59 15.95 7.87 -3.85
N GLU A 60 16.98 8.65 -3.51
CA GLU A 60 18.08 8.24 -2.63
C GLU A 60 17.58 7.82 -1.25
N ASP A 61 16.68 8.60 -0.65
CA ASP A 61 16.09 8.30 0.67
C ASP A 61 15.16 7.09 0.61
N ILE A 62 14.35 6.99 -0.46
CA ILE A 62 13.46 5.83 -0.68
C ILE A 62 14.30 4.55 -0.82
N ILE A 63 15.37 4.58 -1.61
CA ILE A 63 16.28 3.45 -1.81
C ILE A 63 16.95 3.05 -0.50
N ALA A 64 17.43 4.02 0.28
CA ALA A 64 18.05 3.77 1.58
C ALA A 64 17.06 3.12 2.56
N ALA A 65 15.82 3.61 2.61
CA ALA A 65 14.76 3.04 3.45
C ALA A 65 14.37 1.62 3.04
N ILE A 66 14.26 1.33 1.73
CA ILE A 66 14.00 -0.03 1.23
C ILE A 66 15.11 -0.98 1.66
N ASN A 67 16.38 -0.58 1.48
CA ASN A 67 17.52 -1.42 1.85
C ASN A 67 17.58 -1.65 3.37
N GLU A 68 17.28 -0.64 4.17
CA GLU A 68 17.22 -0.75 5.62
C GLU A 68 16.08 -1.67 6.08
N ALA A 69 14.90 -1.57 5.47
CA ALA A 69 13.78 -2.48 5.75
C ALA A 69 14.17 -3.95 5.49
N VAL A 70 14.82 -4.22 4.35
CA VAL A 70 15.35 -5.56 4.04
C VAL A 70 16.38 -6.00 5.07
N ARG A 71 17.29 -5.11 5.48
CA ARG A 71 18.33 -5.41 6.48
C ARG A 71 17.75 -5.73 7.86
N LEU A 72 16.56 -5.23 8.17
CA LEU A 72 15.83 -5.51 9.41
C LEU A 72 14.79 -6.63 9.27
N ASP A 73 14.87 -7.42 8.19
CA ASP A 73 13.98 -8.55 7.94
C ASP A 73 12.49 -8.16 7.91
N ALA A 74 12.17 -6.95 7.42
CA ALA A 74 10.78 -6.55 7.21
C ALA A 74 10.12 -7.49 6.19
N GLU A 75 8.91 -7.96 6.49
CA GLU A 75 8.18 -8.89 5.62
C GLU A 75 7.44 -8.16 4.48
N VAL A 76 7.02 -6.92 4.75
CA VAL A 76 6.26 -6.07 3.84
C VAL A 76 6.76 -4.63 3.91
N ILE A 77 6.94 -4.00 2.75
CA ILE A 77 7.25 -2.59 2.60
C ILE A 77 6.07 -1.90 1.91
N ASN A 78 5.53 -0.87 2.54
CA ASN A 78 4.47 -0.04 1.98
C ASN A 78 5.02 1.30 1.49
N LEU A 79 4.93 1.56 0.19
CA LEU A 79 5.37 2.79 -0.47
C LEU A 79 4.12 3.55 -0.95
N SER A 80 3.44 4.22 -0.02
CA SER A 80 2.30 5.12 -0.30
C SER A 80 2.75 6.47 -0.89
N LEU A 81 3.67 6.40 -1.84
CA LEU A 81 4.35 7.50 -2.53
C LEU A 81 4.58 7.11 -3.99
N GLY A 82 4.98 8.08 -4.82
CA GLY A 82 5.48 7.77 -6.15
C GLY A 82 5.63 8.99 -7.06
N GLY A 83 6.19 8.75 -8.24
CA GLY A 83 6.46 9.76 -9.25
C GLY A 83 6.56 9.16 -10.66
N TYR A 84 6.58 10.01 -11.68
CA TYR A 84 6.57 9.56 -13.08
C TYR A 84 7.95 9.25 -13.67
N GLY A 85 9.02 9.45 -12.90
CA GLY A 85 10.38 9.08 -13.29
C GLY A 85 10.70 7.64 -12.91
N SER A 86 11.21 6.86 -13.84
CA SER A 86 11.81 5.55 -13.54
C SER A 86 13.31 5.71 -13.27
N SER A 87 13.85 4.90 -12.37
CA SER A 87 15.27 4.84 -12.07
C SER A 87 15.72 3.38 -11.97
N THR A 88 16.77 3.01 -12.70
CA THR A 88 17.35 1.65 -12.61
C THR A 88 17.83 1.35 -11.19
N VAL A 89 18.32 2.35 -10.46
CA VAL A 89 18.80 2.16 -9.08
C VAL A 89 17.63 1.92 -8.13
N ALA A 90 16.52 2.65 -8.30
CA ALA A 90 15.30 2.43 -7.53
C ALA A 90 14.67 1.06 -7.85
N GLN A 91 14.63 0.67 -9.12
CA GLN A 91 14.19 -0.67 -9.53
C GLN A 91 15.03 -1.76 -8.88
N ASN A 92 16.36 -1.63 -8.91
CA ASN A 92 17.26 -2.60 -8.29
C ASN A 92 17.02 -2.75 -6.78
N ALA A 93 16.64 -1.67 -6.08
CA ALA A 93 16.29 -1.73 -4.66
C ALA A 93 15.00 -2.53 -4.42
N VAL A 94 13.95 -2.30 -5.23
CA VAL A 94 12.70 -3.08 -5.18
C VAL A 94 12.96 -4.56 -5.53
N ASP A 95 13.75 -4.81 -6.57
CA ASP A 95 14.14 -6.17 -6.97
C ASP A 95 15.00 -6.86 -5.90
N ASN A 96 15.81 -6.11 -5.16
CA ASN A 96 16.56 -6.64 -4.02
C ASN A 96 15.62 -7.04 -2.87
N ALA A 97 14.63 -6.21 -2.53
CA ALA A 97 13.64 -6.55 -1.52
C ALA A 97 12.88 -7.84 -1.88
N TRP A 98 12.41 -7.93 -3.12
CA TRP A 98 11.73 -9.12 -3.64
C TRP A 98 12.60 -10.39 -3.54
N ARG A 99 13.88 -10.31 -3.94
CA ARG A 99 14.82 -11.44 -3.83
C ARG A 99 15.10 -11.87 -2.40
N ASN A 100 14.94 -10.96 -1.43
CA ASN A 100 15.04 -11.25 0.00
C ASN A 100 13.68 -11.60 0.63
N ASN A 101 12.71 -12.03 -0.18
CA ASN A 101 11.40 -12.48 0.29
C ASN A 101 10.57 -11.39 0.99
N VAL A 102 10.78 -10.12 0.62
CA VAL A 102 10.01 -8.97 1.12
C VAL A 102 8.98 -8.56 0.08
N VAL A 103 7.72 -8.43 0.50
CA VAL A 103 6.64 -7.95 -0.37
C VAL A 103 6.72 -6.42 -0.46
N VAL A 104 6.80 -5.86 -1.67
CA VAL A 104 6.75 -4.41 -1.87
C VAL A 104 5.38 -4.03 -2.43
N VAL A 105 4.65 -3.21 -1.69
CA VAL A 105 3.33 -2.69 -2.08
C VAL A 105 3.45 -1.19 -2.32
N ALA A 106 2.96 -0.69 -3.46
CA ALA A 106 3.10 0.71 -3.82
C ALA A 106 1.81 1.27 -4.43
N SER A 107 1.55 2.56 -4.15
CA SER A 107 0.34 3.23 -4.59
C SER A 107 0.41 3.65 -6.07
N ALA A 108 -0.65 3.48 -6.84
CA ALA A 108 -0.67 3.82 -8.27
C ALA A 108 -0.60 5.34 -8.58
N GLY A 109 -0.96 6.20 -7.64
CA GLY A 109 -0.99 7.66 -7.83
C GLY A 109 -2.39 8.20 -8.10
N ASN A 110 -2.54 9.53 -8.09
CA ASN A 110 -3.84 10.19 -7.85
C ASN A 110 -4.18 11.25 -8.90
N ASP A 111 -3.76 11.05 -10.14
CA ASP A 111 -3.82 12.05 -11.21
C ASP A 111 -4.82 11.67 -12.31
N ALA A 112 -5.52 10.54 -12.16
CA ALA A 112 -6.46 9.98 -13.12
C ALA A 112 -5.85 9.77 -14.52
N VAL A 113 -4.59 9.32 -14.59
CA VAL A 113 -3.88 9.05 -15.84
C VAL A 113 -3.41 7.60 -15.95
N SER A 114 -3.13 7.19 -17.20
CA SER A 114 -2.58 5.85 -17.49
C SER A 114 -1.05 5.77 -17.39
N THR A 115 -0.38 6.90 -17.17
CA THR A 115 1.08 7.00 -17.14
C THR A 115 1.63 6.17 -15.97
N PRO A 116 2.59 5.26 -16.21
CA PRO A 116 3.23 4.50 -15.15
C PRO A 116 3.78 5.39 -14.04
N ASN A 117 3.43 5.05 -12.80
CA ASN A 117 3.92 5.73 -11.60
C ASN A 117 4.85 4.78 -10.84
N TYR A 118 6.04 5.26 -10.47
CA TYR A 118 7.09 4.48 -9.82
C TYR A 118 7.17 4.85 -8.35
N PRO A 119 7.35 3.88 -7.44
CA PRO A 119 7.79 2.51 -7.71
C PRO A 119 6.69 1.50 -8.08
N ALA A 120 5.42 1.88 -8.07
CA ALA A 120 4.31 0.95 -8.31
C ALA A 120 4.41 0.18 -9.63
N ALA A 121 4.83 0.85 -10.71
CA ALA A 121 4.98 0.23 -12.02
C ALA A 121 6.22 -0.68 -12.17
N TYR A 122 7.07 -0.83 -11.15
CA TYR A 122 8.16 -1.80 -11.21
C TYR A 122 7.62 -3.23 -11.12
N PRO A 123 8.14 -4.19 -11.92
CA PRO A 123 7.58 -5.54 -12.00
C PRO A 123 7.48 -6.28 -10.65
N ASN A 124 8.41 -6.04 -9.72
CA ASN A 124 8.44 -6.70 -8.41
C ASN A 124 7.76 -5.90 -7.29
N ALA A 125 7.11 -4.77 -7.62
CA ALA A 125 6.14 -4.13 -6.75
C ALA A 125 4.73 -4.64 -7.05
N ILE A 126 3.86 -4.59 -6.06
CA ILE A 126 2.41 -4.77 -6.21
C ILE A 126 1.80 -3.37 -6.34
N ALA A 127 1.34 -3.03 -7.54
CA ALA A 127 0.70 -1.75 -7.83
C ALA A 127 -0.77 -1.75 -7.38
N VAL A 128 -1.13 -0.80 -6.51
CA VAL A 128 -2.47 -0.71 -5.91
C VAL A 128 -3.23 0.53 -6.38
N SER A 129 -4.34 0.31 -7.10
CA SER A 129 -5.32 1.35 -7.44
C SER A 129 -6.39 1.52 -6.36
N ALA A 130 -7.17 2.60 -6.45
CA ALA A 130 -8.16 2.97 -5.43
C ALA A 130 -9.60 2.67 -5.89
N THR A 131 -10.38 2.04 -5.01
CA THR A 131 -11.84 1.95 -5.15
C THR A 131 -12.57 2.94 -4.24
N ASN A 132 -13.76 3.36 -4.69
CA ASN A 132 -14.71 4.12 -3.88
C ASN A 132 -15.58 3.18 -3.03
N THR A 133 -16.46 3.75 -2.19
CA THR A 133 -17.30 2.97 -1.25
C THR A 133 -18.38 2.10 -1.91
N SER A 134 -18.59 2.24 -3.22
CA SER A 134 -19.50 1.40 -4.01
C SER A 134 -18.76 0.34 -4.83
N ASN A 135 -17.48 0.07 -4.52
CA ASN A 135 -16.58 -0.77 -5.32
C ASN A 135 -16.45 -0.31 -6.79
N GLY A 136 -16.68 0.98 -7.05
CA GLY A 136 -16.38 1.60 -8.33
C GLY A 136 -14.98 2.22 -8.33
N ASP A 137 -14.54 2.65 -9.51
CA ASP A 137 -13.30 3.40 -9.68
C ASP A 137 -13.36 4.72 -8.89
N SER A 138 -12.27 5.05 -8.21
CA SER A 138 -12.09 6.36 -7.59
C SER A 138 -11.64 7.34 -8.66
N ASN A 139 -12.36 8.46 -8.83
CA ASN A 139 -12.15 9.44 -9.91
C ASN A 139 -10.74 10.07 -10.00
N PHE A 140 -9.87 9.84 -9.03
CA PHE A 140 -8.49 10.29 -9.00
C PHE A 140 -7.48 9.16 -9.29
N SER A 141 -7.88 7.89 -9.22
CA SER A 141 -6.93 6.77 -9.27
C SER A 141 -6.24 6.74 -10.63
N ASN A 142 -4.91 6.67 -10.62
CA ASN A 142 -4.18 6.26 -11.81
C ASN A 142 -4.52 4.81 -12.15
N PHE A 143 -4.39 4.50 -13.43
CA PHE A 143 -4.80 3.22 -14.01
C PHE A 143 -3.77 2.76 -15.05
N GLY A 144 -3.88 1.53 -15.55
CA GLY A 144 -3.02 1.00 -16.60
C GLY A 144 -2.78 -0.50 -16.46
N SER A 145 -2.21 -1.10 -17.49
CA SER A 145 -1.88 -2.54 -17.49
C SER A 145 -0.85 -2.94 -16.42
N TRP A 146 -0.15 -1.96 -15.86
CA TRP A 146 0.84 -2.09 -14.79
C TRP A 146 0.20 -2.11 -13.39
N VAL A 147 -1.11 -1.82 -13.25
CA VAL A 147 -1.85 -2.01 -11.99
C VAL A 147 -2.06 -3.50 -11.74
N ASP A 148 -1.90 -3.96 -10.50
CA ASP A 148 -2.02 -5.38 -10.14
C ASP A 148 -3.31 -5.71 -9.41
N VAL A 149 -3.70 -4.88 -8.44
CA VAL A 149 -4.90 -5.05 -7.62
C VAL A 149 -5.49 -3.69 -7.23
N ALA A 150 -6.73 -3.69 -6.73
CA ALA A 150 -7.38 -2.53 -6.16
C ALA A 150 -7.66 -2.72 -4.67
N ALA A 151 -7.74 -1.61 -3.94
CA ALA A 151 -8.17 -1.58 -2.54
C ALA A 151 -8.93 -0.28 -2.21
N PRO A 152 -9.67 -0.22 -1.08
CA PRO A 152 -10.45 0.98 -0.74
C PRO A 152 -9.55 2.21 -0.57
N GLY A 153 -9.74 3.21 -1.43
CA GLY A 153 -9.02 4.49 -1.38
C GLY A 153 -9.93 5.70 -1.19
N GLY A 154 -11.25 5.52 -1.22
CA GLY A 154 -12.25 6.57 -1.04
C GLY A 154 -12.47 7.42 -2.29
N GLN A 155 -13.29 8.47 -2.18
CA GLN A 155 -13.69 9.31 -3.32
C GLN A 155 -13.27 10.77 -3.10
N LEU A 156 -12.62 11.38 -4.10
CA LEU A 156 -12.26 12.80 -4.06
C LEU A 156 -13.49 13.66 -4.37
N GLY A 157 -13.66 14.75 -3.61
CA GLY A 157 -14.82 15.65 -3.73
C GLY A 157 -16.11 15.12 -3.10
N ALA A 158 -16.03 14.01 -2.37
CA ALA A 158 -17.17 13.42 -1.67
C ALA A 158 -17.17 13.74 -0.15
N PRO A 159 -18.31 13.58 0.54
CA PRO A 159 -18.39 13.71 2.00
C PRO A 159 -17.44 12.74 2.71
N ASN A 160 -17.09 13.04 3.96
CA ASN A 160 -16.19 12.20 4.77
C ASN A 160 -16.63 10.74 4.88
N SER A 161 -17.94 10.46 4.81
CA SER A 161 -18.47 9.08 4.80
C SER A 161 -18.05 8.24 3.58
N GLN A 162 -17.47 8.86 2.55
CA GLN A 162 -16.93 8.20 1.37
C GLN A 162 -15.40 8.25 1.29
N ARG A 163 -14.73 8.62 2.38
CA ARG A 163 -13.27 8.73 2.50
C ARG A 163 -12.78 7.75 3.57
N ILE A 164 -11.49 7.48 3.59
CA ILE A 164 -10.90 6.51 4.53
C ILE A 164 -10.58 7.21 5.85
N LEU A 165 -11.25 6.77 6.92
CA LEU A 165 -10.95 7.14 8.29
C LEU A 165 -9.71 6.37 8.79
N SER A 166 -8.74 7.08 9.35
CA SER A 166 -7.59 6.45 10.02
C SER A 166 -7.00 7.37 11.09
N THR A 167 -5.95 6.91 11.77
CA THR A 167 -5.21 7.64 12.78
C THR A 167 -4.49 8.86 12.20
N LEU A 168 -4.26 9.86 13.05
CA LEU A 168 -3.44 11.03 12.76
C LEU A 168 -2.59 11.34 14.00
N PRO A 169 -1.51 12.13 13.86
CA PRO A 169 -0.82 12.71 14.99
C PRO A 169 -1.81 13.42 15.91
N VAL A 170 -1.57 13.36 17.23
CA VAL A 170 -2.45 14.01 18.23
C VAL A 170 -2.62 15.50 17.95
N ALA A 171 -1.53 16.17 17.54
CA ALA A 171 -1.53 17.57 17.15
C ALA A 171 -2.45 17.89 15.94
N LEU A 172 -2.79 16.89 15.14
CA LEU A 172 -3.69 16.98 13.99
C LEU A 172 -5.09 16.40 14.26
N GLY A 173 -5.42 16.09 15.51
CA GLY A 173 -6.76 15.66 15.91
C GLY A 173 -6.94 14.15 16.11
N SER A 174 -5.86 13.36 16.15
CA SER A 174 -5.82 11.91 16.43
C SER A 174 -6.47 10.98 15.39
N TYR A 175 -7.52 11.43 14.69
CA TYR A 175 -8.19 10.71 13.62
C TYR A 175 -8.61 11.66 12.51
N GLY A 176 -8.62 11.18 11.27
CA GLY A 176 -9.07 12.00 10.14
C GLY A 176 -9.39 11.19 8.90
N HIS A 177 -10.06 11.85 7.96
CA HIS A 177 -10.48 11.26 6.70
C HIS A 177 -9.55 11.73 5.56
N LYS A 178 -8.98 10.78 4.82
CA LYS A 178 -8.20 11.04 3.60
C LYS A 178 -8.69 10.15 2.45
N ASN A 179 -8.29 10.47 1.24
CA ASN A 179 -8.55 9.67 0.06
C ASN A 179 -7.26 9.61 -0.77
N GLY A 180 -7.05 8.50 -1.47
CA GLY A 180 -5.87 8.31 -2.30
C GLY A 180 -5.53 6.84 -2.47
N THR A 181 -4.77 6.52 -3.52
CA THR A 181 -4.08 5.23 -3.65
C THR A 181 -3.10 5.01 -2.50
N SER A 182 -2.59 6.09 -1.89
CA SER A 182 -1.83 6.03 -0.63
C SER A 182 -2.61 5.42 0.53
N MET A 183 -3.94 5.51 0.54
CA MET A 183 -4.81 4.87 1.55
C MET A 183 -5.21 3.45 1.12
N ALA A 184 -5.25 3.17 -0.19
CA ALA A 184 -5.51 1.83 -0.72
C ALA A 184 -4.35 0.86 -0.46
N ALA A 185 -3.11 1.28 -0.75
CA ALA A 185 -1.90 0.48 -0.56
C ALA A 185 -1.76 -0.15 0.85
N PRO A 186 -1.96 0.55 1.98
CA PRO A 186 -1.79 -0.04 3.31
C PRO A 186 -2.83 -1.12 3.66
N PHE A 187 -4.01 -1.15 3.02
CA PHE A 187 -4.92 -2.29 3.15
C PHE A 187 -4.28 -3.56 2.58
N VAL A 188 -3.68 -3.47 1.39
CA VAL A 188 -2.97 -4.58 0.74
C VAL A 188 -1.75 -4.99 1.57
N SER A 189 -1.00 -4.01 2.09
CA SER A 189 0.17 -4.25 2.94
C SER A 189 -0.19 -4.99 4.24
N GLY A 190 -1.29 -4.62 4.90
CA GLY A 190 -1.75 -5.34 6.09
C GLY A 190 -2.24 -6.76 5.77
N ILE A 191 -2.94 -6.97 4.65
CA ILE A 191 -3.30 -8.34 4.21
C ILE A 191 -2.03 -9.15 3.94
N ALA A 192 -1.04 -8.57 3.25
CA ALA A 192 0.25 -9.22 3.00
C ALA A 192 0.97 -9.59 4.31
N ALA A 193 0.98 -8.72 5.31
CA ALA A 193 1.60 -8.98 6.61
C ALA A 193 0.92 -10.14 7.35
N ASN A 194 -0.42 -10.23 7.33
CA ASN A 194 -1.13 -11.39 7.90
C ASN A 194 -0.83 -12.71 7.17
N LEU A 195 -0.49 -12.66 5.89
CA LEU A 195 -0.09 -13.84 5.12
C LEU A 195 1.37 -14.21 5.42
N ALA A 196 2.25 -13.21 5.57
CA ALA A 196 3.65 -13.39 5.96
C ALA A 196 3.79 -14.00 7.35
N SER A 197 2.98 -13.56 8.33
CA SER A 197 2.95 -14.11 9.69
C SER A 197 2.57 -15.60 9.75
N ARG A 198 2.00 -16.14 8.66
CA ARG A 198 1.71 -17.57 8.48
C ARG A 198 2.82 -18.33 7.76
N GLY A 199 3.98 -17.71 7.57
CA GLY A 199 5.16 -18.29 6.93
C GLY A 199 5.07 -18.39 5.40
N LEU A 200 4.17 -17.64 4.77
CA LEU A 200 4.06 -17.66 3.30
C LEU A 200 5.19 -16.81 2.68
N PRO A 201 5.86 -17.28 1.61
CA PRO A 201 6.85 -16.48 0.90
C PRO A 201 6.19 -15.37 0.08
N ALA A 202 6.93 -14.29 -0.20
CA ALA A 202 6.46 -13.12 -0.94
C ALA A 202 5.82 -13.46 -2.29
N THR A 203 6.36 -14.46 -2.99
CA THR A 203 5.81 -14.97 -4.26
C THR A 203 4.40 -15.55 -4.09
N GLU A 204 4.17 -16.32 -3.04
CA GLU A 204 2.87 -16.91 -2.73
C GLU A 204 1.90 -15.87 -2.18
N ILE A 205 2.38 -14.90 -1.39
CA ILE A 205 1.57 -13.78 -0.91
C ILE A 205 1.03 -12.98 -2.10
N ARG A 206 1.90 -12.56 -3.03
CA ARG A 206 1.49 -11.84 -4.24
C ARG A 206 0.47 -12.66 -5.05
N ARG A 207 0.76 -13.95 -5.28
CA ARG A 207 -0.14 -14.84 -6.03
C ARG A 207 -1.53 -14.90 -5.38
N ARG A 208 -1.62 -15.00 -4.05
CA ARG A 208 -2.92 -15.04 -3.36
C ARG A 208 -3.66 -13.72 -3.46
N LEU A 209 -2.98 -12.60 -3.21
CA LEU A 209 -3.57 -11.27 -3.35
C LEU A 209 -4.19 -11.05 -4.73
N GLU A 210 -3.50 -11.51 -5.79
CA GLU A 210 -3.96 -11.39 -7.18
C GLU A 210 -5.03 -12.43 -7.55
N ALA A 211 -4.85 -13.70 -7.20
CA ALA A 211 -5.70 -14.80 -7.66
C ALA A 211 -7.02 -14.93 -6.90
N THR A 212 -7.12 -14.36 -5.70
CA THR A 212 -8.34 -14.40 -4.88
C THR A 212 -9.01 -13.03 -4.77
N ALA A 213 -8.53 -12.03 -5.52
CA ALA A 213 -9.18 -10.73 -5.61
C ALA A 213 -10.61 -10.89 -6.17
N THR A 214 -11.53 -10.09 -5.66
CA THR A 214 -12.89 -9.99 -6.19
C THR A 214 -12.81 -9.21 -7.49
N ASP A 215 -13.06 -9.89 -8.60
CA ASP A 215 -13.05 -9.28 -9.94
C ASP A 215 -14.06 -8.12 -10.02
N LEU A 216 -13.60 -6.98 -10.53
CA LEU A 216 -14.38 -5.75 -10.71
C LEU A 216 -14.10 -5.22 -12.11
N GLY A 217 -15.07 -4.53 -12.71
CA GLY A 217 -14.87 -3.98 -14.04
C GLY A 217 -14.99 -5.05 -15.13
N ALA A 218 -13.98 -5.13 -16.00
CA ALA A 218 -13.98 -6.09 -17.11
C ALA A 218 -13.45 -7.45 -16.62
N PRO A 219 -14.05 -8.59 -17.02
CA PRO A 219 -13.63 -9.90 -16.52
C PRO A 219 -12.11 -10.16 -16.66
N GLY A 220 -11.47 -10.56 -15.56
CA GLY A 220 -10.04 -10.85 -15.50
C GLY A 220 -9.18 -9.65 -15.14
N LYS A 221 -7.94 -9.59 -15.65
CA LYS A 221 -7.07 -8.43 -15.38
C LYS A 221 -7.49 -7.26 -16.27
N ASP A 222 -7.88 -6.14 -15.67
CA ASP A 222 -8.17 -4.89 -16.38
C ASP A 222 -7.25 -3.74 -15.95
N VAL A 223 -7.40 -2.59 -16.59
CA VAL A 223 -6.53 -1.42 -16.35
C VAL A 223 -6.92 -0.62 -15.12
N LEU A 224 -8.16 -0.69 -14.65
CA LEU A 224 -8.66 0.11 -13.53
C LEU A 224 -8.40 -0.60 -12.19
N PHE A 225 -8.72 -1.88 -12.13
CA PHE A 225 -8.71 -2.66 -10.89
C PHE A 225 -7.60 -3.72 -10.86
N GLY A 226 -6.82 -3.87 -11.93
CA GLY A 226 -5.89 -4.97 -12.06
C GLY A 226 -6.66 -6.28 -12.02
N ARG A 227 -6.33 -7.18 -11.09
CA ARG A 227 -7.05 -8.43 -10.83
C ARG A 227 -8.33 -8.28 -10.01
N GLY A 228 -8.65 -7.06 -9.55
CA GLY A 228 -9.84 -6.76 -8.77
C GLY A 228 -9.53 -6.26 -7.36
N LEU A 229 -10.60 -6.14 -6.56
CA LEU A 229 -10.54 -5.70 -5.18
C LEU A 229 -9.98 -6.81 -4.27
N VAL A 230 -8.91 -6.52 -3.53
CA VAL A 230 -8.30 -7.49 -2.61
C VAL A 230 -9.32 -8.04 -1.61
N ASN A 231 -9.27 -9.36 -1.39
CA ASN A 231 -10.16 -10.06 -0.46
C ASN A 231 -9.32 -10.77 0.61
N ALA A 232 -9.28 -10.19 1.81
CA ALA A 232 -8.45 -10.68 2.91
C ALA A 232 -8.79 -12.13 3.31
N HIS A 233 -10.09 -12.46 3.36
CA HIS A 233 -10.53 -13.80 3.73
C HIS A 233 -10.14 -14.84 2.68
N ALA A 234 -10.46 -14.57 1.42
CA ALA A 234 -10.15 -15.48 0.31
C ALA A 234 -8.63 -15.66 0.14
N ALA A 235 -7.84 -14.59 0.32
CA ALA A 235 -6.38 -14.69 0.29
C ALA A 235 -5.85 -15.53 1.47
N ALA A 236 -6.47 -15.43 2.65
CA ALA A 236 -6.11 -16.25 3.80
C ALA A 236 -6.45 -17.74 3.62
N THR A 237 -7.60 -18.07 3.02
CA THR A 237 -8.02 -19.45 2.77
C THR A 237 -7.46 -20.02 1.47
N ASN A 238 -6.87 -19.18 0.62
CA ASN A 238 -6.51 -19.49 -0.76
C ASN A 238 -7.72 -19.96 -1.59
N ASP A 239 -8.90 -19.40 -1.30
CA ASP A 239 -10.10 -19.62 -2.09
C ASP A 239 -10.04 -18.78 -3.36
N THR A 240 -9.55 -19.39 -4.43
CA THR A 240 -9.69 -18.81 -5.76
C THR A 240 -11.16 -18.86 -6.14
N ALA A 241 -11.74 -17.73 -6.55
CA ALA A 241 -13.06 -17.74 -7.17
C ALA A 241 -13.08 -18.82 -8.26
N PRO A 242 -14.13 -19.66 -8.37
CA PRO A 242 -14.18 -20.71 -9.38
C PRO A 242 -13.90 -20.05 -10.72
N GLY A 243 -12.79 -20.48 -11.34
CA GLY A 243 -12.29 -19.87 -12.57
C GLY A 243 -13.45 -19.72 -13.54
N CYS A 244 -13.61 -18.52 -14.10
CA CYS A 244 -14.51 -18.32 -15.22
C CYS A 244 -13.94 -19.17 -16.36
N GLY A 245 -14.42 -20.41 -16.43
CA GLY A 245 -13.97 -21.40 -17.36
C GLY A 245 -14.37 -20.99 -18.76
N THR A 246 -13.39 -21.01 -19.66
CA THR A 246 -13.60 -21.32 -21.07
C THR A 246 -12.53 -22.31 -21.47
#